data_AF-A0A497HQK3-F1
#
_entry.id   AF-A0A497HQK3-F1
#
_cell.length_a   1.000
_cell.length_b   1.000
_cell.length_c   1.000
_cell.angle_alpha   90.00
_cell.angle_beta   90.00
_cell.angle_gamma   90.00
#
_symmetry.space_group_name_H-M   'P 1'
#
loop_
_entity.id
_entity.type
_entity.pdbx_description
1 polymer ?
#
loop_
_entity_poly.entity_id
_entity_poly.type
_entity_poly.pdbx_seq_one_letter_code
_entity_poly.pdbx_strand_id
1 'polypeptide(L)' 'MFREIVEAMKRGHTTPASIAREIGVDPERVRDAILIMVREGIIIEEGEGCEKSEKCFLCPLAGSCKEITMKSFRLKRGD' A
#
# COMPACT_ATOMS: atom_id res chain seq x y z
N MET A 1 8.39 -8.50 -9.88
CA MET A 1 7.96 -7.31 -9.12
C MET A 1 6.52 -6.87 -9.44
N PHE A 2 6.19 -6.40 -10.64
CA PHE A 2 4.82 -5.92 -10.94
C PHE A 2 3.71 -6.96 -10.68
N ARG A 3 3.95 -8.22 -11.06
CA ARG A 3 3.01 -9.32 -10.77
C ARG A 3 2.78 -9.50 -9.26
N GLU A 4 3.83 -9.44 -8.46
CA GLU A 4 3.77 -9.63 -7.01
C GLU A 4 3.03 -8.49 -6.33
N ILE A 5 3.23 -7.25 -6.80
CA ILE A 5 2.47 -6.07 -6.36
C ILE A 5 0.98 -6.26 -6.64
N VAL A 6 0.61 -6.70 -7.85
CA VAL A 6 -0.80 -6.94 -8.21
C VAL A 6 -1.41 -8.04 -7.34
N GLU A 7 -0.69 -9.13 -7.08
CA GLU A 7 -1.18 -10.21 -6.21
C GLU A 7 -1.34 -9.74 -4.75
N ALA A 8 -0.43 -8.93 -4.23
CA ALA A 8 -0.59 -8.29 -2.92
C ALA A 8 -1.83 -7.37 -2.88
N MET A 9 -2.06 -6.58 -3.93
CA MET A 9 -3.25 -5.73 -4.01
C MET A 9 -4.56 -6.53 -4.06
N LYS A 10 -4.58 -7.68 -4.75
CA LYS A 10 -5.73 -8.60 -4.74
C LYS A 10 -6.01 -9.19 -3.36
N ARG A 11 -4.98 -9.32 -2.51
CA ARG A 11 -5.10 -9.75 -1.10
C ARG A 11 -5.54 -8.61 -0.17
N GLY A 12 -5.71 -7.40 -0.68
CA GLY A 12 -6.20 -6.24 0.07
C GLY A 12 -5.12 -5.26 0.53
N HIS A 13 -3.86 -5.43 0.12
CA HIS A 13 -2.79 -4.49 0.45
C HIS A 13 -2.82 -3.28 -0.50
N THR A 14 -3.09 -2.08 0.02
CA THR A 14 -3.31 -0.87 -0.80
C THR A 14 -2.25 0.21 -0.62
N THR A 15 -1.34 0.08 0.35
CA THR A 15 -0.25 1.03 0.61
C THR A 15 1.09 0.42 0.17
N PRO A 16 2.09 1.24 -0.26
CA PRO A 16 3.41 0.74 -0.63
C PRO A 16 4.10 -0.04 0.50
N ALA A 17 3.95 0.39 1.76
CA ALA A 17 4.56 -0.27 2.90
C ALA A 17 3.93 -1.65 3.20
N SER A 18 2.60 -1.73 3.17
CA SER A 18 1.86 -3.00 3.33
C SER A 18 2.19 -3.99 2.22
N ILE A 19 2.27 -3.53 0.97
CA ILE A 19 2.67 -4.36 -0.19
C ILE A 19 4.13 -4.80 -0.05
N ALA A 20 5.03 -3.90 0.32
CA ALA A 20 6.46 -4.18 0.49
C ALA A 20 6.72 -5.24 1.56
N ARG A 21 5.97 -5.20 2.66
CA ARG A 21 6.01 -6.20 3.71
C ARG A 21 5.56 -7.57 3.22
N GLU A 22 4.47 -7.62 2.47
CA GLU A 22 3.92 -8.87 1.92
C GLU A 22 4.89 -9.55 0.94
N ILE A 23 5.57 -8.76 0.10
CA ILE A 23 6.49 -9.30 -0.92
C ILE A 23 7.96 -9.35 -0.47
N GLY A 24 8.27 -8.86 0.74
CA GLY A 24 9.61 -8.90 1.33
C GLY A 24 10.64 -7.99 0.66
N VAL A 25 10.25 -6.78 0.24
CA VAL A 25 11.15 -5.82 -0.42
C VAL A 25 11.11 -4.44 0.24
N ASP A 26 11.97 -3.54 -0.23
CA ASP A 26 12.01 -2.16 0.24
C ASP A 26 10.78 -1.33 -0.22
N PRO A 27 10.11 -0.57 0.67
CA PRO A 27 8.95 0.25 0.33
C PRO A 27 9.17 1.30 -0.76
N GLU A 28 10.37 1.86 -0.89
CA GLU A 28 10.68 2.83 -1.94
C GLU A 28 10.65 2.18 -3.32
N ARG A 29 11.16 0.94 -3.43
CA ARG A 29 11.10 0.17 -4.69
C ARG A 29 9.67 -0.15 -5.10
N VAL A 30 8.80 -0.45 -4.13
CA VAL A 30 7.37 -0.66 -4.39
C VAL A 30 6.71 0.62 -4.83
N ARG A 31 7.05 1.76 -4.20
CA ARG A 31 6.53 3.07 -4.59
C ARG A 31 6.89 3.42 -6.02
N ASP A 32 8.16 3.26 -6.42
CA ASP A 32 8.60 3.52 -7.79
C ASP A 32 7.86 2.63 -8.81
N ALA A 33 7.68 1.36 -8.47
CA ALA A 33 6.93 0.42 -9.31
C ALA A 33 5.44 0.82 -9.44
N ILE A 34 4.79 1.19 -8.34
CA ILE A 34 3.40 1.66 -8.34
C ILE A 34 3.27 2.92 -9.19
N LEU A 35 4.19 3.88 -9.10
CA LEU A 35 4.15 5.09 -9.92
C LEU A 35 4.23 4.78 -11.42
N ILE A 36 5.04 3.81 -11.83
CA ILE A 36 5.08 3.33 -13.22
C ILE A 36 3.72 2.72 -13.60
N MET A 37 3.17 1.83 -12.76
CA MET A 37 1.87 1.19 -13.03
C MET A 37 0.70 2.18 -13.07
N VAL A 38 0.78 3.29 -12.34
CA VAL A 38 -0.19 4.40 -12.41
C VAL A 38 -0.09 5.11 -13.75
N ARG A 39 1.12 5.40 -14.23
CA ARG A 39 1.33 6.03 -15.55
C ARG A 39 0.82 5.14 -16.70
N GLU A 40 1.00 3.82 -16.58
CA GLU A 40 0.49 2.83 -17.54
C GLU A 40 -1.02 2.55 -17.37
N GLY A 41 -1.68 3.16 -16.39
CA GLY A 41 -3.12 3.02 -16.15
C GLY A 41 -3.55 1.66 -15.61
N ILE A 42 -2.63 0.88 -15.03
CA ILE A 42 -2.91 -0.42 -14.40
C ILE A 42 -3.43 -0.22 -12.97
N ILE A 43 -2.88 0.78 -12.28
CA ILE A 43 -3.24 1.16 -10.91
C ILE A 43 -3.78 2.59 -10.95
N ILE A 44 -4.72 2.91 -10.05
CA ILE A 44 -5.20 4.27 -9.84
C ILE A 44 -5.02 4.66 -8.37
N GLU A 45 -4.69 5.94 -8.18
CA GLU A 45 -4.63 6.56 -6.86
C GLU A 45 -6.07 6.75 -6.35
N GLU A 46 -6.36 6.20 -5.16
CA GLU A 46 -7.72 6.23 -4.59
C GLU A 46 -7.89 7.35 -3.56
N GLY A 47 -6.81 7.74 -2.87
CA GLY A 47 -6.80 8.84 -1.90
C GLY A 47 -5.75 8.67 -0.81
N GLU A 48 -6.01 9.22 0.38
CA GLU A 48 -5.22 8.94 1.59
C GLU A 48 -5.64 7.58 2.17
N GLY A 49 -4.70 6.65 2.21
CA GLY A 49 -4.78 5.41 3.00
C GLY A 49 -4.27 5.63 4.41
N CYS A 50 -5.01 5.15 5.40
CA CYS A 50 -4.55 5.12 6.78
C CYS A 50 -3.81 3.81 7.03
N GLU A 51 -2.52 3.88 7.39
CA GLU A 51 -1.80 2.75 7.95
C GLU A 51 -1.60 2.97 9.46
N LYS A 52 -2.05 2.01 10.27
CA LYS A 52 -1.71 1.97 11.70
C LYS A 52 -0.35 1.28 11.83
N SER A 53 0.62 1.95 12.42
CA SER A 53 1.91 1.35 12.76
C SER A 53 1.71 0.06 13.56
N GLU A 54 2.44 -1.02 13.25
CA GLU A 54 2.36 -2.29 13.99
C GLU A 54 2.61 -2.13 15.49
N LYS A 55 3.44 -1.14 15.86
CA LYS A 55 3.68 -0.80 17.28
C LYS A 55 2.43 -0.30 17.99
N CYS A 56 1.42 0.14 17.25
CA CYS A 56 0.14 0.58 17.80
C CYS A 56 -0.86 -0.55 18.04
N PHE A 57 -0.68 -1.71 17.41
CA PHE A 57 -1.53 -2.89 17.66
C PHE A 57 -1.30 -3.48 19.06
N LEU A 58 -0.10 -3.29 19.62
CA LEU A 58 0.32 -3.83 20.92
C LEU A 58 0.35 -2.78 22.03
N CYS A 59 -0.04 -1.53 21.75
CA CYS A 59 0.09 -0.42 22.70
C CYS A 59 -1.22 -0.17 23.47
N PRO A 60 -1.19 -0.04 24.82
CA PRO A 60 -2.36 0.32 25.63
C PRO A 60 -3.01 1.65 25.23
N LEU A 61 -2.29 2.50 24.50
CA LEU A 61 -2.71 3.80 23.99
C LEU A 61 -3.06 3.78 22.49
N ALA A 62 -3.46 2.64 21.93
CA ALA A 62 -3.80 2.48 20.50
C ALA A 62 -4.78 3.56 19.96
N GLY A 63 -5.68 4.08 20.80
CA GLY A 63 -6.59 5.18 20.45
C GLY A 63 -5.94 6.55 20.23
N SER A 64 -4.67 6.72 20.60
CA SER A 64 -3.85 7.93 20.39
C SER A 64 -2.76 7.76 19.34
N CYS A 65 -2.68 6.57 18.73
CA CYS A 65 -1.73 6.32 17.67
C CYS A 65 -2.05 7.21 16.48
N LYS A 66 -1.08 8.04 16.07
CA LYS A 66 -1.19 8.83 14.85
C LYS A 66 -1.34 7.86 13.67
N GLU A 67 -2.50 7.86 13.04
CA GLU A 67 -2.69 7.24 11.73
C GLU A 67 -1.71 7.90 10.77
N ILE A 68 -0.86 7.10 10.13
CA ILE A 68 0.01 7.63 9.08
C ILE A 68 -0.85 7.64 7.83
N THR A 69 -1.29 8.83 7.41
CA THR A 69 -1.90 9.00 6.10
C THR A 69 -0.82 8.86 5.04
N MET A 70 -0.93 7.83 4.21
CA MET A 70 -0.08 7.57 3.06
C MET A 70 -0.98 7.37 1.85
N LYS A 71 -0.55 7.73 0.64
CA LYS A 71 -1.39 7.50 -0.55
C LYS A 71 -1.74 6.01 -0.70
N SER A 72 -3.03 5.72 -0.89
CA SER A 72 -3.55 4.39 -1.20
C SER A 72 -3.79 4.24 -2.70
N PHE A 73 -3.63 3.00 -3.15
CA PHE A 73 -3.72 2.64 -4.55
C PHE A 73 -4.63 1.42 -4.70
N ARG A 74 -5.38 1.38 -5.80
CA ARG A 74 -6.17 0.21 -6.19
C ARG A 74 -5.93 -0.17 -7.64
N LEU A 75 -6.17 -1.44 -7.96
CA LEU A 75 -6.15 -1.91 -9.35
C LEU A 75 -7.28 -1.23 -10.11
N LYS A 76 -6.99 -0.73 -11.32
CA LYS A 76 -8.03 -0.28 -12.24
C LYS A 76 -8.89 -1.49 -12.57
N ARG A 77 -10.17 -1.47 -12.21
CA ARG A 77 -11.12 -2.47 -12.72
C ARG A 77 -11.22 -2.25 -14.22
N GLY A 78 -10.94 -3.30 -15.00
CA GLY A 78 -11.19 -3.28 -16.42
C GLY A 78 -12.70 -3.24 -16.64
N ASP A 79 -13.16 -2.14 -17.23
CA ASP A 79 -14.37 -2.08 -18.04
C ASP A 79 -13.97 -2.24 -19.51
#